data_AF-A0A7K2MEL6-F1
#
_entry.id   AF-A0A7K2MEL6-F1
#
_cell.length_a   1.000
_cell.length_b   1.000
_cell.length_c   1.000
_cell.angle_alpha   90.00
_cell.angle_beta   90.00
_cell.angle_gamma   90.00
#
_symmetry.space_group_name_H-M   'P 1'
#
loop_
_entity.id
_entity.type
_entity.pdbx_description
1 polymer ?
#
loop_
_entity_poly.entity_id
_entity_poly.type
_entity_poly.pdbx_seq_one_letter_code
_entity_poly.pdbx_strand_id
1 'polypeptide(L)'
;LRDVQRKKAAIIADANERARRGQVDSEEDSVEYADVKTRERQLIAGHADVALTGLVTVTAETDALLDAACAQIETHAVTSGVDLRKLNYQQPDAFALSALPLARTAL
;
A
#
# COMPACT_ATOMS: atom_id res chain seq x y z
N LEU A 1 -6.16 -13.74 7.58
CA LEU A 1 -7.22 -13.83 8.62
C LEU A 1 -6.66 -13.78 10.05
N ARG A 2 -5.76 -14.68 10.44
CA ARG A 2 -5.19 -14.73 11.80
C ARG A 2 -4.51 -13.44 12.26
N ASP A 3 -3.76 -12.78 11.38
CA ASP A 3 -3.06 -11.53 11.73
C ASP A 3 -4.02 -10.35 11.94
N VAL A 4 -5.07 -10.25 11.12
CA VAL A 4 -6.14 -9.25 11.28
C VAL A 4 -6.91 -9.48 12.59
N GLN A 5 -7.20 -10.74 12.94
CA GLN A 5 -7.84 -11.08 14.20
C GLN A 5 -6.96 -10.74 15.42
N ARG A 6 -5.64 -10.98 15.35
CA ARG A 6 -4.71 -10.55 16.40
C ARG A 6 -4.68 -9.03 16.54
N LYS A 7 -4.61 -8.30 15.42
CA LYS A 7 -4.58 -6.84 15.44
C LYS A 7 -5.87 -6.26 16.03
N LYS A 8 -7.04 -6.80 15.65
CA LYS A 8 -8.34 -6.44 16.24
C LYS A 8 -8.40 -6.72 17.74
N ALA A 9 -7.91 -7.87 18.18
CA ALA A 9 -7.87 -8.22 19.60
C ALA A 9 -6.95 -7.29 20.41
N ALA A 10 -5.80 -6.90 19.84
CA ALA A 10 -4.89 -5.94 20.46
C ALA A 10 -5.53 -4.55 20.61
N ILE A 11 -6.18 -4.04 19.56
CA ILE A 11 -6.88 -2.75 19.59
C ILE A 11 -8.00 -2.76 20.65
N ILE A 12 -8.81 -3.82 20.70
CA ILE A 12 -9.89 -3.95 21.69
C ILE A 12 -9.34 -4.05 23.12
N ALA A 13 -8.25 -4.79 23.32
CA ALA A 13 -7.61 -4.91 24.63
C ALA A 13 -7.05 -3.56 25.11
N ASP A 14 -6.44 -2.80 24.20
CA ASP A 14 -5.87 -1.48 24.49
C ASP A 14 -6.97 -0.45 24.78
N ALA A 15 -8.06 -0.46 24.02
CA ALA A 15 -9.24 0.37 24.29
C ALA A 15 -9.87 0.06 25.66
N ASN A 16 -9.96 -1.22 26.05
CA ASN A 16 -10.47 -1.62 27.36
C ASN A 16 -9.55 -1.17 28.52
N GLU A 17 -8.23 -1.24 28.34
CA GLU A 17 -7.25 -0.77 29.33
C GLU A 17 -7.31 0.77 29.48
N ARG A 18 -7.51 1.50 28.38
CA ARG A 18 -7.67 2.96 28.36
C ARG A 18 -8.98 3.42 28.99
N ALA A 19 -10.10 2.74 28.70
CA ALA A 19 -11.37 2.98 29.36
C ALA A 19 -11.29 2.75 30.88
N ARG A 20 -10.55 1.72 31.31
CA ARG A 20 -10.29 1.46 32.74
C ARG A 20 -9.45 2.57 33.41
N ARG A 21 -8.57 3.24 32.66
CA ARG A 21 -7.74 4.36 33.13
C ARG A 21 -8.45 5.73 33.03
N GLY A 22 -9.66 5.78 32.49
CA GLY A 22 -10.43 7.03 32.33
C GLY A 22 -9.90 7.96 31.24
N GLN A 23 -9.14 7.42 30.29
CA GLN A 23 -8.62 8.17 29.15
C GLN A 23 -9.73 8.39 28.11
N VAL A 24 -9.87 9.61 27.58
CA VAL A 24 -10.83 9.91 26.51
C VAL A 24 -10.39 9.25 25.22
N ASP A 25 -11.32 8.58 24.53
CA ASP A 25 -11.08 7.93 23.24
C ASP A 25 -10.69 8.97 22.18
N SER A 26 -9.64 8.68 21.40
CA SER A 26 -9.20 9.54 20.31
C SER A 26 -9.98 9.22 19.04
N GLU A 27 -10.31 10.24 18.25
CA GLU A 27 -10.89 10.06 16.91
C GLU A 27 -10.01 9.15 16.02
N GLU A 28 -8.69 9.19 16.20
CA GLU A 28 -7.73 8.34 15.47
C GLU A 28 -7.94 6.83 15.74
N ASP A 29 -8.28 6.44 16.96
CA ASP A 29 -8.54 5.04 17.32
C ASP A 29 -9.80 4.51 16.66
N SER A 30 -10.81 5.38 16.53
CA SER A 30 -12.08 5.05 15.88
C SER A 30 -11.89 4.77 14.38
N VAL A 31 -11.01 5.54 13.74
CA VAL A 31 -10.62 5.37 12.33
C VAL A 31 -9.83 4.08 12.17
N GLU A 32 -8.83 3.81 13.01
CA GLU A 32 -8.05 2.56 12.92
C GLU A 32 -8.94 1.32 13.13
N TYR A 33 -9.88 1.37 14.06
CA TYR A 33 -10.83 0.28 14.28
C TYR A 33 -11.75 0.06 13.08
N ALA A 34 -12.23 1.14 12.45
CA ALA A 34 -13.06 1.08 11.26
C ALA A 34 -12.32 0.46 10.06
N ASP A 35 -11.04 0.79 9.89
CA ASP A 35 -10.18 0.23 8.85
C ASP A 35 -9.95 -1.28 9.03
N VAL A 36 -9.66 -1.70 10.26
CA VAL A 36 -9.48 -3.13 10.59
C VAL A 36 -10.77 -3.92 10.35
N LYS A 37 -11.92 -3.36 10.70
CA LYS A 37 -13.23 -3.98 10.47
C LYS A 37 -13.57 -4.10 8.98
N THR A 38 -13.21 -3.10 8.18
CA THR A 38 -13.39 -3.12 6.73
C THR A 38 -12.52 -4.19 6.10
N ARG A 39 -11.24 -4.29 6.50
CA ARG A 39 -10.32 -5.33 6.04
C ARG A 39 -10.77 -6.75 6.42
N GLU A 40 -11.31 -6.93 7.63
CA GLU A 40 -11.88 -8.22 8.05
C GLU A 40 -13.08 -8.63 7.18
N ARG A 41 -13.99 -7.70 6.87
CA ARG A 41 -15.11 -7.94 5.94
C ARG A 41 -14.62 -8.34 4.55
N GLN A 42 -13.60 -7.66 4.03
CA GLN A 42 -13.04 -7.97 2.72
C GLN A 42 -12.46 -9.39 2.68
N LEU A 43 -11.72 -9.79 3.72
CA LEU A 43 -11.17 -11.14 3.81
C LEU A 43 -12.26 -12.23 3.94
N ILE A 44 -13.35 -11.96 4.67
CA ILE A 44 -14.49 -12.89 4.78
C ILE A 44 -15.21 -13.03 3.43
N ALA A 45 -15.32 -11.95 2.66
CA ALA A 45 -15.88 -11.97 1.30
C ALA A 45 -14.98 -12.69 0.28
N GLY A 46 -13.82 -13.22 0.71
CA GLY A 46 -12.90 -13.96 -0.15
C GLY A 46 -11.92 -13.09 -0.91
N HIS A 47 -11.85 -11.78 -0.62
CA HIS A 47 -10.81 -10.92 -1.18
C HIS A 47 -9.45 -11.31 -0.60
N ALA A 48 -8.44 -11.40 -1.46
CA ALA A 48 -7.05 -11.58 -1.08
C ALA A 48 -6.27 -10.29 -1.35
N ASP A 49 -5.32 -9.97 -0.48
CA ASP A 49 -4.36 -8.90 -0.73
C ASP A 49 -3.47 -9.31 -1.91
N VAL A 50 -3.51 -8.54 -3.01
CA VAL A 50 -2.67 -8.78 -4.18
C VAL A 50 -1.62 -7.68 -4.23
N ALA A 51 -0.36 -8.05 -4.01
CA ALA A 51 0.75 -7.17 -4.30
C ALA A 51 0.93 -7.12 -5.82
N LEU A 52 0.80 -5.92 -6.39
CA LEU A 52 1.04 -5.66 -7.80
C LEU A 52 2.37 -4.93 -7.94
N THR A 53 3.25 -5.48 -8.77
CA THR A 53 4.50 -4.82 -9.18
C THR A 53 4.39 -4.59 -10.69
N GLY A 54 4.73 -3.38 -11.14
CA GLY A 54 4.68 -2.99 -12.55
C GLY A 54 5.88 -2.12 -12.93
N LEU A 55 6.12 -2.04 -14.24
CA LEU A 55 7.11 -1.15 -14.83
C LEU A 55 6.37 -0.05 -15.59
N VAL A 56 6.73 1.21 -15.32
CA VAL A 56 6.21 2.37 -16.04
C VAL A 56 7.37 2.99 -16.81
N THR A 57 7.21 3.09 -18.12
CA THR A 57 8.15 3.79 -19.00
C THR A 57 7.52 5.10 -19.44
N VAL A 58 8.21 6.21 -19.17
CA VAL A 58 7.78 7.55 -19.56
C VAL A 58 8.64 8.00 -20.74
N THR A 59 7.98 8.46 -21.81
CA THR A 59 8.65 9.02 -22.98
C THR A 59 8.03 10.38 -23.29
N ALA A 60 8.85 11.30 -23.78
CA ALA A 60 8.42 12.62 -24.22
C ALA A 60 9.31 13.13 -25.35
N GLU A 61 8.82 14.12 -26.10
CA GLU A 61 9.52 14.69 -27.25
C GLU A 61 10.70 15.60 -26.85
N THR A 62 10.70 16.11 -25.62
CA THR A 62 11.76 16.98 -25.08
C THR A 62 11.99 16.68 -23.61
N ASP A 63 13.18 17.02 -23.10
CA ASP A 63 13.54 16.84 -21.69
C ASP A 63 12.59 17.60 -20.74
N ALA A 64 12.21 18.82 -21.11
CA ALA A 64 11.26 19.62 -20.32
C ALA A 64 9.88 18.96 -20.21
N LEU A 65 9.40 18.34 -21.29
CA LEU A 65 8.15 17.59 -21.27
C LEU A 65 8.29 16.28 -20.50
N LEU A 66 9.46 15.64 -20.56
CA LEU A 66 9.75 14.42 -19.80
C LEU A 66 9.72 14.67 -18.29
N ASP A 67 10.36 15.74 -17.84
CA ASP A 67 10.37 16.13 -16.43
C ASP A 67 8.97 16.46 -15.93
N ALA A 68 8.19 17.21 -16.71
CA ALA A 68 6.80 17.52 -16.39
C ALA A 68 5.92 16.25 -16.29
N ALA A 69 6.07 15.31 -17.23
CA ALA A 69 5.34 14.05 -17.21
C ALA A 69 5.73 13.17 -16.02
N CYS A 70 7.03 13.10 -15.68
CA CYS A 70 7.50 12.37 -14.50
C CYS A 70 6.91 12.94 -13.20
N ALA A 71 6.91 14.27 -13.05
CA ALA A 71 6.35 14.92 -11.87
C ALA A 71 4.84 14.67 -11.70
N GLN A 72 4.09 14.64 -12.81
CA GLN A 72 2.67 14.29 -12.79
C GLN A 72 2.45 12.85 -12.33
N ILE A 73 3.23 11.90 -12.86
CA ILE A 73 3.14 10.49 -12.48
C ILE A 73 3.48 10.28 -11.01
N GLU A 74 4.53 10.94 -10.51
CA GLU A 74 4.90 10.90 -9.08
C GLU A 74 3.75 11.43 -8.20
N THR A 75 3.10 12.52 -8.60
CA THR A 75 1.93 13.07 -7.89
C THR A 75 0.77 12.07 -7.86
N HIS A 76 0.44 11.47 -9.01
CA HIS A 76 -0.63 10.49 -9.11
C HIS A 76 -0.35 9.23 -8.28
N ALA A 77 0.89 8.76 -8.25
CA ALA A 77 1.29 7.60 -7.45
C ALA A 77 1.08 7.84 -5.96
N VAL A 78 1.49 9.01 -5.44
CA VAL A 78 1.25 9.39 -4.04
C VAL A 78 -0.24 9.37 -3.72
N THR A 79 -1.09 9.98 -4.57
CA THR A 79 -2.55 9.99 -4.35
C THR A 79 -3.20 8.61 -4.43
N SER A 80 -2.57 7.67 -5.14
CA SER A 80 -3.06 6.30 -5.31
C SER A 80 -2.45 5.32 -4.30
N GLY A 81 -1.56 5.79 -3.41
CA GLY A 81 -0.84 4.94 -2.46
C GLY A 81 0.13 3.95 -3.12
N VAL A 82 0.60 4.27 -4.33
CA VAL A 82 1.56 3.44 -5.08
C VAL A 82 2.98 3.96 -4.82
N ASP A 83 3.89 3.08 -4.42
CA ASP A 83 5.31 3.39 -4.29
C ASP A 83 6.01 3.32 -5.65
N LEU A 84 6.72 4.39 -6.02
CA LEU A 84 7.49 4.46 -7.27
C LEU A 84 8.99 4.47 -6.97
N ARG A 85 9.75 3.70 -7.74
CA ARG A 85 11.21 3.69 -7.67
C ARG A 85 11.80 4.04 -9.04
N LYS A 86 12.69 5.03 -9.06
CA LYS A 86 13.47 5.35 -10.26
C LYS A 86 14.50 4.25 -10.50
N LEU A 87 14.57 3.80 -11.75
CA LEU A 87 15.47 2.74 -12.19
C LEU A 87 16.56 3.34 -13.07
N ASN A 88 17.80 3.27 -12.61
CA ASN A 88 18.96 3.73 -13.36
C ASN A 88 19.72 2.53 -13.90
N TYR A 89 19.76 2.36 -15.23
CA TYR A 89 20.44 1.25 -15.91
C TYR A 89 19.94 -0.17 -15.54
N GLN A 90 18.71 -0.27 -15.00
CA GLN A 90 18.09 -1.51 -14.54
C GLN A 90 16.85 -1.89 -15.35
N GLN A 91 16.68 -1.31 -16.54
CA GLN A 91 15.48 -1.50 -17.37
C GLN A 91 15.27 -2.98 -17.78
N PRO A 92 16.31 -3.75 -18.16
CA PRO A 92 16.12 -5.16 -18.53
C PRO A 92 15.64 -6.02 -17.35
N ASP A 93 16.25 -5.83 -16.17
CA ASP A 93 15.90 -6.59 -14.97
C ASP A 93 14.49 -6.23 -14.49
N ALA A 94 14.17 -4.93 -14.46
CA ALA A 94 12.84 -4.48 -14.07
C ALA A 94 11.75 -4.96 -15.03
N PHE A 95 12.04 -5.02 -16.34
CA PHE A 95 11.12 -5.60 -17.30
C PHE A 95 10.89 -7.09 -17.03
N ALA A 96 11.94 -7.88 -16.81
CA ALA A 96 11.80 -9.30 -16.51
C ALA A 96 10.99 -9.55 -15.23
N LEU A 97 11.28 -8.79 -14.16
CA LEU A 97 10.61 -8.91 -12.85
C LEU A 97 9.13 -8.51 -12.90
N SER A 98 8.77 -7.52 -13.73
CA SER A 98 7.40 -7.02 -13.85
C SER A 98 6.56 -7.79 -14.87
N ALA A 99 7.17 -8.30 -15.95
CA ALA A 99 6.45 -8.98 -17.02
C ALA A 99 6.24 -10.49 -16.76
N LEU A 100 7.14 -11.14 -16.00
CA LEU A 100 7.12 -12.59 -15.83
C LEU A 100 6.56 -12.99 -14.45
N PRO A 101 5.47 -13.80 -14.38
CA PRO A 101 4.87 -14.22 -13.12
C PRO A 101 5.83 -14.94 -12.16
N LEU A 102 6.82 -15.65 -12.73
CA LEU A 102 7.82 -16.46 -12.01
C LEU A 102 9.06 -15.67 -11.60
N ALA A 103 9.29 -14.48 -12.17
CA ALA A 103 10.47 -13.67 -11.84
C ALA A 103 10.29 -12.88 -10.53
N ARG A 104 9.08 -12.81 -9.99
CA ARG A 104 8.74 -12.01 -8.79
C ARG A 104 9.41 -12.46 -7.49
N THR A 105 10.04 -13.64 -7.45
CA THR A 105 10.78 -14.14 -6.28
C THR A 105 12.20 -13.58 -6.14
N ALA A 106 12.66 -12.76 -7.09
CA ALA A 106 13.99 -12.16 -7.09
C ALA A 106 14.04 -10.69 -6.58
N LEU A 107 12.92 -10.16 -6.10
CA LEU A 107 12.79 -8.87 -5.41
C LEU A 107 12.90 -9.05 -3.89
#